data_AF-A0A8T6NIS1-F1
#
_entry.id   AF-A0A8T6NIS1-F1
#
_cell.length_a   1.000
_cell.length_b   1.000
_cell.length_c   1.000
_cell.angle_alpha   90.00
_cell.angle_beta   90.00
_cell.angle_gamma   90.00
#
_symmetry.space_group_name_H-M   'P 1'
#
loop_
_entity.id
_entity.type
_entity.pdbx_description
1 polymer ?
#
loop_
_entity_poly.entity_id
_entity_poly.type
_entity_poly.pdbx_seq_one_letter_code
_entity_poly.pdbx_strand_id
1 'polypeptide(L)'
;MFGRLSKLFGNKEPVLDPIYLGQLKVDVHSHFINGIDDGAQTIEESLTLLQGMRDLGYRKVVTTPHVMSDYYRNTPEIITTGRDRIAKAAEEAGIEIEIECAAEYYLDA
;
A
#
# COMPACT_ATOMS: atom_id res chain seq x y z
N MET A 1 -30.46 -36.23 -31.52
CA MET A 1 -29.20 -35.64 -32.03
C MET A 1 -29.16 -34.12 -31.77
N PHE A 2 -29.35 -33.66 -30.52
CA PHE A 2 -29.48 -32.21 -30.20
C PHE A 2 -28.56 -31.71 -29.06
N GLY A 3 -27.59 -32.53 -28.61
CA GLY A 3 -26.73 -32.20 -27.46
C GLY A 3 -25.41 -31.47 -27.77
N ARG A 4 -25.25 -30.86 -28.94
CA ARG A 4 -23.94 -30.33 -29.41
C ARG A 4 -23.90 -28.83 -29.73
N LEU A 5 -25.03 -28.11 -29.73
CA LEU A 5 -25.05 -26.68 -30.08
C LEU A 5 -24.75 -25.74 -28.90
N SER A 6 -25.07 -26.10 -27.65
CA SER A 6 -24.81 -25.23 -26.48
C SER A 6 -23.31 -25.06 -26.15
N LYS A 7 -22.44 -25.94 -26.66
CA LYS A 7 -20.97 -25.81 -26.52
C LYS A 7 -20.33 -24.93 -27.59
N LEU A 8 -21.05 -24.60 -28.68
CA LEU A 8 -20.57 -23.70 -29.73
C LEU A 8 -20.88 -22.23 -29.42
N PHE A 9 -21.90 -22.00 -28.58
CA PHE A 9 -22.24 -20.70 -28.02
C PHE A 9 -22.00 -20.75 -26.51
N GLY A 10 -20.73 -20.93 -26.12
CA GLY A 10 -20.34 -20.84 -24.72
C GLY A 10 -20.87 -19.53 -24.14
N ASN A 11 -21.50 -19.61 -22.96
CA ASN A 11 -21.88 -18.42 -22.20
C ASN A 11 -20.66 -17.50 -22.13
N LYS A 12 -20.73 -16.34 -22.78
CA LYS A 12 -19.65 -15.35 -22.70
C LYS A 12 -19.51 -15.02 -21.22
N GLU A 13 -18.32 -15.19 -20.66
CA GLU A 13 -18.06 -14.69 -19.32
C GLU A 13 -18.43 -13.20 -19.28
N PRO A 14 -19.11 -12.75 -18.21
CA PRO A 14 -19.48 -11.36 -18.09
C PRO A 14 -18.19 -10.53 -18.09
N VAL A 15 -18.11 -9.57 -19.03
CA VAL A 15 -17.05 -8.56 -19.01
C VAL A 15 -17.35 -7.66 -17.82
N LEU A 16 -16.48 -7.69 -16.82
CA LEU A 16 -16.59 -6.81 -15.65
C LEU A 16 -16.02 -5.44 -16.01
N ASP A 17 -16.64 -4.38 -15.48
CA ASP A 17 -16.09 -3.04 -15.59
C ASP A 17 -14.75 -2.94 -14.82
N PRO A 18 -13.82 -2.06 -15.24
CA PRO A 18 -12.60 -1.81 -14.50
C PRO A 18 -12.89 -1.37 -13.06
N ILE A 19 -12.15 -1.94 -12.11
CA ILE A 19 -12.28 -1.60 -10.70
C ILE A 19 -11.64 -0.23 -10.44
N TYR A 20 -12.40 0.71 -9.90
CA TYR A 20 -11.85 1.94 -9.36
C TYR A 20 -11.33 1.72 -7.93
N LEU A 21 -10.01 1.67 -7.76
CA LEU A 21 -9.37 1.37 -6.47
C LEU A 21 -9.71 2.40 -5.37
N GLY A 22 -10.05 3.64 -5.74
CA GLY A 22 -10.51 4.66 -4.79
C GLY A 22 -11.81 4.33 -4.04
N GLN A 23 -12.48 3.22 -4.37
CA GLN A 23 -13.55 2.65 -3.54
C GLN A 23 -13.03 2.09 -2.20
N LEU A 24 -11.78 1.59 -2.14
CA LEU A 24 -11.19 1.01 -0.94
C LEU A 24 -10.86 2.06 0.13
N LYS A 25 -10.53 3.29 -0.29
CA LYS A 25 -10.16 4.46 0.53
C LYS A 25 -8.87 4.32 1.34
N VAL A 26 -8.65 3.18 1.96
CA VAL A 26 -7.56 2.96 2.91
C VAL A 26 -6.71 1.79 2.44
N ASP A 27 -5.42 2.03 2.32
CA ASP A 27 -4.42 0.97 2.27
C ASP A 27 -3.97 0.65 3.70
N VAL A 28 -3.93 -0.63 4.05
CA VAL A 28 -3.68 -1.08 5.44
C VAL A 28 -2.32 -1.74 5.61
N HIS A 29 -1.54 -1.88 4.54
CA HIS A 29 -0.27 -2.58 4.56
C HIS A 29 0.66 -2.10 3.45
N SER A 30 1.72 -1.39 3.84
CA SER A 30 2.70 -0.81 2.91
C SER A 30 3.98 -0.38 3.63
N HIS A 31 5.07 -0.16 2.87
CA HIS A 31 6.40 0.15 3.40
C HIS A 31 6.91 1.50 2.87
N PHE A 32 6.28 2.59 3.34
CA PHE A 32 6.52 3.95 2.83
C PHE A 32 7.45 4.78 3.71
N ILE A 33 7.92 4.27 4.86
CA ILE A 33 8.92 4.97 5.66
C ILE A 33 10.30 4.65 5.09
N ASN A 34 11.00 5.69 4.65
CA ASN A 34 12.25 5.46 3.93
C ASN A 34 13.41 4.97 4.78
N GLY A 35 14.10 3.94 4.30
CA GLY A 35 15.40 3.48 4.79
C GLY A 35 15.35 2.68 6.09
N ILE A 36 14.18 2.18 6.49
CA ILE A 36 14.02 1.37 7.71
C ILE A 36 13.74 -0.12 7.43
N ASP A 37 13.39 -0.47 6.19
CA ASP A 37 13.25 -1.84 5.71
C ASP A 37 13.49 -1.93 4.18
N ASP A 38 12.94 -2.93 3.51
CA ASP A 38 13.03 -3.16 2.06
C ASP A 38 12.00 -2.36 1.22
N GLY A 39 11.21 -1.50 1.85
CA GLY A 39 10.33 -0.56 1.15
C GLY A 39 11.07 0.60 0.50
N ALA A 40 10.50 1.80 0.63
CA ALA A 40 11.16 3.03 0.17
C ALA A 40 12.56 3.18 0.82
N GLN A 41 13.54 3.63 0.05
CA GLN A 41 14.91 3.86 0.53
C GLN A 41 15.19 5.36 0.69
N THR A 42 14.55 6.20 -0.12
CA THR A 42 14.68 7.68 -0.05
C THR A 42 13.37 8.38 0.28
N ILE A 43 13.46 9.64 0.70
CA ILE A 43 12.27 10.46 0.96
C ILE A 43 11.51 10.71 -0.36
N GLU A 44 12.23 10.89 -1.46
CA GLU A 44 11.67 11.10 -2.80
C GLU A 44 10.87 9.87 -3.27
N GLU A 45 11.38 8.66 -3.00
CA GLU A 45 10.65 7.42 -3.28
C GLU A 45 9.37 7.33 -2.44
N SER A 46 9.43 7.71 -1.16
CA SER A 46 8.25 7.73 -0.29
C SER A 46 7.17 8.67 -0.84
N LEU A 47 7.56 9.90 -1.21
CA LEU A 47 6.64 10.88 -1.79
C LEU A 47 6.05 10.41 -3.13
N THR A 48 6.87 9.77 -3.97
CA THR A 48 6.42 9.21 -5.25
C THR A 48 5.37 8.13 -5.04
N LEU A 49 5.58 7.23 -4.08
CA LEU A 49 4.63 6.18 -3.75
C LEU A 49 3.34 6.75 -3.16
N LEU A 50 3.44 7.69 -2.22
CA LEU A 50 2.28 8.35 -1.60
C LEU A 50 1.44 9.12 -2.64
N GLN A 51 2.09 9.81 -3.59
CA GLN A 51 1.39 10.43 -4.72
C GLN A 51 0.71 9.38 -5.60
N GLY A 52 1.38 8.26 -5.89
CA GLY A 52 0.76 7.14 -6.61
C GLY A 52 -0.50 6.62 -5.91
N MET A 53 -0.47 6.48 -4.57
CA MET A 53 -1.65 6.08 -3.79
C MET A 53 -2.79 7.10 -3.92
N ARG A 54 -2.47 8.39 -3.90
CA ARG A 54 -3.43 9.47 -4.16
C ARG A 54 -4.07 9.37 -5.54
N ASP A 55 -3.26 9.15 -6.57
CA ASP A 55 -3.70 9.07 -7.96
C ASP A 55 -4.60 7.86 -8.21
N LEU A 56 -4.34 6.75 -7.50
CA LEU A 56 -5.21 5.56 -7.48
C LEU A 56 -6.52 5.78 -6.70
N GLY A 57 -6.66 6.90 -5.99
CA GLY A 57 -7.88 7.31 -5.28
C GLY A 57 -7.88 6.98 -3.79
N TYR A 58 -6.77 6.53 -3.22
CA TYR A 58 -6.65 6.34 -1.76
C TYR A 58 -6.67 7.68 -1.03
N ARG A 59 -7.17 7.62 0.20
CA ARG A 59 -7.34 8.75 1.12
C ARG A 59 -6.47 8.60 2.36
N LYS A 60 -6.17 7.36 2.75
CA LYS A 60 -5.35 7.01 3.90
C LYS A 60 -4.44 5.82 3.60
N VAL A 61 -3.27 5.81 4.21
CA VAL A 61 -2.36 4.65 4.25
C VAL A 61 -2.01 4.34 5.71
N VAL A 62 -1.90 3.06 6.03
CA VAL A 62 -1.31 2.57 7.28
C VAL A 62 -0.03 1.83 6.90
N THR A 63 1.11 2.49 7.03
CA THR A 63 2.40 1.87 6.70
C THR A 63 2.83 0.94 7.83
N THR A 64 3.24 -0.28 7.47
CA THR A 64 3.51 -1.41 8.35
C THR A 64 4.93 -1.92 8.11
N PRO A 65 5.97 -1.13 8.39
CA PRO A 65 7.33 -1.56 8.18
C PRO A 65 7.64 -2.85 8.97
N HIS A 66 8.59 -3.62 8.46
CA HIS A 66 8.97 -4.90 9.06
C HIS A 66 9.55 -4.73 10.46
N VAL A 67 9.16 -5.61 11.38
CA VAL A 67 9.83 -5.82 12.67
C VAL A 67 10.30 -7.27 12.71
N MET A 68 11.63 -7.45 12.63
CA MET A 68 12.30 -8.75 12.68
C MET A 68 13.54 -8.64 13.59
N SER A 69 13.59 -9.43 14.66
CA SER A 69 14.63 -9.34 15.70
C SER A 69 16.06 -9.37 15.16
N ASP A 70 16.30 -10.15 14.11
CA ASP A 70 17.65 -10.37 13.55
C ASP A 70 17.99 -9.52 12.33
N TYR A 71 17.00 -8.87 11.70
CA TYR A 71 17.21 -8.18 10.42
C TYR A 71 16.69 -6.74 10.45
N TYR A 72 15.38 -6.55 10.63
CA TYR A 72 14.76 -5.23 10.73
C TYR A 72 14.40 -4.89 12.17
N ARG A 73 15.36 -4.31 12.91
CA ARG A 73 15.20 -3.94 14.32
C ARG A 73 14.43 -2.64 14.52
N ASN A 74 13.32 -2.49 13.80
CA ASN A 74 12.46 -1.34 13.92
C ASN A 74 11.75 -1.34 15.29
N THR A 75 11.83 -0.19 15.96
CA THR A 75 11.15 0.04 17.24
C THR A 75 9.94 0.94 17.02
N PRO A 76 8.98 1.00 17.95
CA PRO A 76 7.87 1.95 17.86
C PRO A 76 8.35 3.38 17.60
N GLU A 77 9.41 3.82 18.28
CA GLU A 77 10.00 5.15 18.10
C GLU A 77 10.49 5.38 16.66
N ILE A 78 11.25 4.43 16.09
CA ILE A 78 11.75 4.52 14.71
C ILE A 78 10.58 4.68 13.74
N ILE A 79 9.54 3.86 13.91
CA ILE A 79 8.36 3.85 13.05
C ILE A 79 7.57 5.16 13.19
N THR A 80 7.28 5.61 14.42
CA THR A 80 6.50 6.84 14.64
C THR A 80 7.26 8.08 14.17
N THR A 81 8.56 8.19 14.45
CA THR A 81 9.38 9.31 13.96
C THR A 81 9.52 9.27 12.43
N GLY A 82 9.69 8.08 11.84
CA GLY A 82 9.73 7.91 10.39
C GLY A 82 8.42 8.34 9.72
N ARG A 83 7.28 7.93 10.30
CA ARG A 83 5.94 8.35 9.88
C ARG A 83 5.79 9.87 9.94
N ASP A 84 6.19 10.51 11.04
CA ASP A 84 6.10 11.97 11.19
C ASP A 84 6.93 12.71 10.12
N ARG A 85 8.13 12.18 9.80
CA ARG A 85 9.00 12.75 8.77
C ARG A 85 8.38 12.69 7.38
N ILE A 86 7.86 11.52 6.97
CA ILE A 86 7.24 11.38 5.66
C ILE A 86 5.91 12.15 5.57
N ALA A 87 5.16 12.23 6.67
CA ALA A 87 3.91 13.01 6.72
C ALA A 87 4.18 14.51 6.53
N LYS A 88 5.20 15.04 7.22
CA LYS A 88 5.63 16.43 7.03
C LYS A 88 6.10 16.68 5.59
N ALA A 89 6.92 15.81 5.03
CA ALA A 89 7.40 15.95 3.66
C ALA A 89 6.24 15.87 2.63
N ALA A 90 5.25 15.01 2.88
CA ALA A 90 4.05 14.91 2.05
C ALA A 90 3.21 16.19 2.12
N GLU A 91 3.04 16.76 3.30
CA GLU A 91 2.38 18.05 3.50
C GLU A 91 3.10 19.18 2.74
N GLU A 92 4.42 19.28 2.88
CA GLU A 92 5.25 20.28 2.18
C GLU A 92 5.20 20.11 0.65
N ALA A 93 5.03 18.87 0.17
CA ALA A 93 4.86 18.54 -1.25
C ALA A 93 3.41 18.68 -1.75
N GLY A 94 2.44 19.01 -0.89
CA GLY A 94 1.02 19.15 -1.26
C GLY A 94 0.30 17.82 -1.52
N ILE A 95 0.82 16.70 -1.00
CA ILE A 95 0.22 15.38 -1.14
C ILE A 95 -0.83 15.17 -0.04
N GLU A 96 -2.10 15.34 -0.39
CA GLU A 96 -3.21 15.26 0.56
C GLU A 96 -3.60 13.82 0.95
N ILE A 97 -2.73 13.08 1.65
CA ILE A 97 -3.01 11.72 2.14
C ILE A 97 -2.85 11.63 3.66
N GLU A 98 -3.78 10.94 4.33
CA GLU A 98 -3.61 10.63 5.75
C GLU A 98 -2.61 9.48 5.90
N ILE A 99 -1.62 9.66 6.77
CA ILE A 99 -0.56 8.66 7.01
C ILE A 99 -0.60 8.25 8.48
N GLU A 100 -0.91 6.99 8.71
CA GLU A 100 -0.74 6.31 10.00
C GLU A 100 0.31 5.20 9.87
N CYS A 101 0.72 4.66 11.01
CA CYS A 101 1.68 3.56 11.04
C CYS A 101 1.25 2.47 12.03
N ALA A 102 1.60 1.24 11.66
CA ALA A 102 1.64 0.08 12.53
C ALA A 102 2.95 -0.66 12.24
N ALA A 103 3.00 -1.98 12.42
CA ALA A 103 4.17 -2.79 12.14
C ALA A 103 3.75 -4.13 11.55
N GLU A 104 4.56 -4.65 10.63
CA GLU A 104 4.48 -6.03 10.20
C GLU A 104 5.47 -6.85 11.02
N TYR A 105 4.95 -7.65 11.97
CA TYR A 105 5.77 -8.52 12.79
C TYR A 105 6.05 -9.82 12.05
N TYR A 106 7.33 -10.11 11.83
CA TYR A 106 7.74 -11.44 11.45
C TYR A 106 7.57 -12.37 12.65
N LEU A 107 6.89 -13.49 12.45
CA LEU A 107 6.76 -14.52 13.47
C LEU A 107 8.07 -15.29 13.55
N ASP A 108 8.96 -14.84 14.42
CA ASP A 108 10.16 -15.56 14.82
C ASP A 108 9.86 -16.63 15.89
N ALA A 109 10.81 -17.53 16.09
CA ALA A 109 10.67 -18.74 16.90
C ALA A 109 11.18 -18.57 18.34
#